data_AF-A0A7K5H2B6-F1
#
_entry.id   AF-A0A7K5H2B6-F1
#
_cell.length_a   1.000
_cell.length_b   1.000
_cell.length_c   1.000
_cell.angle_alpha   90.00
_cell.angle_beta   90.00
_cell.angle_gamma   90.00
#
_symmetry.space_group_name_H-M   'P 1'
#
loop_
_entity.id
_entity.type
_entity.pdbx_description
1 polymer ?
#
loop_
_entity_poly.entity_id
_entity_poly.type
_entity_poly.pdbx_seq_one_letter_code
_entity_poly.pdbx_strand_id
1 'polypeptide(L)'
;MALSTRSLRWGTSTRFQPTSPSVSGLTSSKMAIAKIQAPSVYGGAGGYGTRISTSTNYGQGFGGNFQLNITGNDMLLTGNEKSTMQNLNDRLALYLEKVCSLEKANSLIEKQIKEWYEKNTDVRHDYSSYFKTIADLQNKISAAQLENARLVLEIDNAKLAADDFRLKYENEHLLRQSVESDINGLLRVRDDLTLTKSDLESQIERVNEELAFLKKNHEEDVDRLRKQVGGSVNVEVDAAPSIDLATIMENMRQQYDKMAEKNRQEAKEQFEKQIEELNQEVAISVEGVQAQRKEITNRRQILQGVELELQSQLNWKKSLEDTLAETEARYNYQLTQIQEAIANLEGQLRQLRADMEGQNNEYSILLDLKTRLEMEIATYRRLLEGEDSGHFQEDVTTAELEKESSKIKKIKTIVEEVVDGKVVSSQVKEIEEKL
;
A
#
# COMPACT_ATOMS: atom_id res chain seq x y z
N MET A 1 68.28 36.13 -33.31
CA MET A 1 67.09 36.97 -33.10
C MET A 1 66.55 37.44 -34.44
N ALA A 2 65.38 36.97 -34.84
CA ALA A 2 64.56 37.58 -35.89
C ALA A 2 63.10 37.25 -35.55
N LEU A 3 62.44 38.18 -34.86
CA LEU A 3 61.03 38.05 -34.46
C LEU A 3 60.17 38.44 -35.67
N SER A 4 59.46 37.46 -36.21
CA SER A 4 58.38 37.70 -37.18
C SER A 4 57.05 37.73 -36.42
N THR A 5 56.46 38.92 -36.38
CA THR A 5 55.14 39.20 -35.84
C THR A 5 54.07 38.68 -36.79
N ARG A 6 53.16 37.83 -36.30
CA ARG A 6 51.89 37.57 -36.99
C ARG A 6 50.73 37.68 -36.02
N SER A 7 49.77 38.48 -36.48
CA SER A 7 48.67 39.12 -35.77
C SER A 7 47.52 38.20 -35.41
N LEU A 8 46.84 38.61 -34.33
CA LEU A 8 45.50 38.19 -33.89
C LEU A 8 44.45 38.14 -35.00
N ARG A 9 43.52 37.18 -34.88
CA ARG A 9 42.09 37.42 -35.17
C ARG A 9 41.20 36.51 -34.32
N TRP A 10 40.45 37.13 -33.41
CA TRP A 10 39.30 36.54 -32.75
C TRP A 10 38.05 36.71 -33.61
N GLY A 11 37.21 35.69 -33.60
CA GLY A 11 35.84 35.62 -34.13
C GLY A 11 35.37 34.20 -33.85
N THR A 12 34.19 33.90 -33.33
CA THR A 12 32.92 34.63 -33.28
C THR A 12 32.09 34.07 -32.13
N SER A 13 31.34 34.94 -31.49
CA SER A 13 30.37 34.65 -30.44
C SER A 13 29.18 33.86 -31.00
N THR A 14 28.96 32.63 -30.51
CA THR A 14 27.67 31.93 -30.66
C THR A 14 26.88 32.04 -29.36
N ARG A 15 25.86 32.88 -29.46
CA ARG A 15 24.80 33.16 -28.50
C ARG A 15 24.03 31.88 -28.15
N PHE A 16 24.18 31.38 -26.92
CA PHE A 16 23.23 30.46 -26.32
C PHE A 16 22.18 31.26 -25.54
N GLN A 17 20.93 31.16 -25.96
CA GLN A 17 19.77 31.65 -25.23
C GLN A 17 19.44 30.67 -24.09
N PRO A 18 19.16 31.14 -22.87
CA PRO A 18 18.42 30.33 -21.92
C PRO A 18 16.93 30.37 -22.30
N THR A 19 16.42 29.24 -22.76
CA THR A 19 14.97 29.00 -22.88
C THR A 19 14.39 28.84 -21.48
N SER A 20 13.57 29.80 -21.06
CA SER A 20 12.71 29.68 -19.88
C SER A 20 11.65 28.60 -20.11
N PRO A 21 11.44 27.64 -19.19
CA PRO A 21 10.20 26.88 -19.19
C PRO A 21 9.08 27.76 -18.62
N SER A 22 8.20 28.19 -19.52
CA SER A 22 6.86 28.67 -19.22
C SER A 22 6.03 27.51 -18.64
N VAL A 23 5.71 27.55 -17.35
CA VAL A 23 4.67 26.69 -16.79
C VAL A 23 3.45 27.56 -16.49
N SER A 24 2.53 27.49 -17.44
CA SER A 24 1.19 28.05 -17.42
C SER A 24 0.33 27.43 -16.31
N GLY A 25 -0.32 28.31 -15.55
CA GLY A 25 -1.70 28.14 -15.06
C GLY A 25 -1.99 26.95 -14.14
N LEU A 26 -1.68 27.08 -12.85
CA LEU A 26 -2.37 26.29 -11.82
C LEU A 26 -3.60 27.09 -11.34
N THR A 27 -4.76 26.73 -11.88
CA THR A 27 -6.05 27.14 -11.33
C THR A 27 -6.22 26.55 -9.94
N SER A 28 -6.44 27.41 -8.95
CA SER A 28 -6.83 27.04 -7.59
C SER A 28 -8.22 26.39 -7.62
N SER A 29 -8.26 25.06 -7.63
CA SER A 29 -9.49 24.30 -7.38
C SER A 29 -9.62 24.09 -5.87
N LYS A 30 -10.56 24.80 -5.27
CA LYS A 30 -11.02 24.57 -3.89
C LYS A 30 -11.57 23.15 -3.80
N MET A 31 -10.88 22.29 -3.06
CA MET A 31 -11.42 20.99 -2.64
C MET A 31 -12.43 21.24 -1.51
N ALA A 32 -13.71 21.25 -1.86
CA ALA A 32 -14.79 21.15 -0.89
C ALA A 32 -14.87 19.71 -0.40
N ILE A 33 -14.90 19.52 0.92
CA ILE A 33 -15.18 18.25 1.57
C ILE A 33 -16.63 17.87 1.25
N ALA A 34 -16.82 17.02 0.23
CA ALA A 34 -18.09 16.39 -0.03
C ALA A 34 -18.23 15.16 0.89
N LYS A 35 -19.13 15.26 1.87
CA LYS A 35 -19.62 14.08 2.62
C LYS A 35 -20.31 13.16 1.62
N ILE A 36 -19.78 11.94 1.45
CA ILE A 36 -20.47 10.88 0.73
C ILE A 36 -21.57 10.36 1.65
N GLN A 37 -22.78 10.86 1.44
CA GLN A 37 -24.00 10.33 2.01
C GLN A 37 -24.57 9.31 1.03
N ALA A 38 -24.94 8.12 1.51
CA ALA A 38 -25.50 7.05 0.69
C ALA A 38 -26.81 7.49 0.00
N PRO A 39 -27.10 7.03 -1.24
CA PRO A 39 -28.35 7.34 -1.91
C PRO A 39 -29.50 6.62 -1.21
N SER A 40 -30.49 7.37 -0.73
CA SER A 40 -31.79 6.81 -0.36
C SER A 40 -32.53 6.46 -1.64
N VAL A 41 -32.69 5.17 -1.91
CA VAL A 41 -33.57 4.70 -2.98
C VAL A 41 -35.00 4.81 -2.46
N TYR A 42 -35.68 5.84 -2.95
CA TYR A 42 -37.12 5.91 -3.06
C TYR A 42 -37.59 4.79 -3.99
N GLY A 43 -38.05 3.68 -3.41
CA GLY A 43 -38.64 2.55 -4.11
C GLY A 43 -40.16 2.58 -3.99
N GLY A 44 -40.81 3.40 -4.81
CA GLY A 44 -42.25 3.38 -5.01
C GLY A 44 -42.57 3.30 -6.50
N ALA A 45 -42.71 2.09 -7.04
CA ALA A 45 -43.46 1.78 -8.27
C ALA A 45 -43.49 0.26 -8.49
N GLY A 46 -44.59 -0.37 -8.10
CA GLY A 46 -44.81 -1.81 -8.23
C GLY A 46 -45.90 -2.27 -7.27
N GLY A 47 -47.08 -1.66 -7.40
CA GLY A 47 -48.17 -1.80 -6.45
C GLY A 47 -48.76 -3.20 -6.44
N TYR A 48 -48.83 -3.79 -5.26
CA TYR A 48 -50.07 -4.33 -4.68
C TYR A 48 -49.97 -4.16 -3.16
N GLY A 49 -50.91 -3.42 -2.59
CA GLY A 49 -50.82 -2.87 -1.25
C GLY A 49 -50.88 -3.90 -0.14
N THR A 50 -49.99 -3.75 0.84
CA THR A 50 -50.16 -4.36 2.16
C THR A 50 -51.26 -3.60 2.89
N ARG A 51 -52.48 -4.13 2.78
CA ARG A 51 -53.62 -3.72 3.60
C ARG A 51 -53.56 -4.53 4.88
N ILE A 52 -53.21 -3.89 6.00
CA ILE A 52 -53.45 -4.46 7.33
C ILE A 52 -54.61 -3.67 7.91
N SER A 53 -55.77 -4.30 7.98
CA SER A 53 -56.95 -3.77 8.68
C SER A 53 -57.30 -4.72 9.82
N THR A 54 -56.98 -4.24 11.03
CA THR A 54 -57.78 -4.23 12.28
C THR A 54 -58.47 -5.50 12.78
N SER A 55 -58.27 -5.80 14.07
CA SER A 55 -59.37 -5.64 15.05
C SER A 55 -58.86 -5.45 16.48
N THR A 56 -59.00 -4.23 16.99
CA THR A 56 -58.93 -3.87 18.40
C THR A 56 -60.24 -4.31 19.07
N ASN A 57 -60.17 -5.20 20.06
CA ASN A 57 -61.30 -5.51 20.93
C ASN A 57 -61.46 -4.40 21.97
N TYR A 58 -62.31 -3.42 21.68
CA TYR A 58 -62.92 -2.56 22.69
C TYR A 58 -64.30 -3.10 23.02
N GLY A 59 -64.50 -3.47 24.28
CA GLY A 59 -65.81 -3.84 24.82
C GLY A 59 -66.68 -2.60 25.03
N GLN A 60 -67.81 -2.58 24.36
CA GLN A 60 -69.10 -1.96 24.73
C GLN A 60 -70.13 -2.70 23.87
N GLY A 61 -71.20 -3.30 24.41
CA GLY A 61 -72.25 -2.62 25.15
C GLY A 61 -73.26 -2.06 24.14
N PHE A 62 -74.55 -2.33 24.36
CA PHE A 62 -75.71 -2.18 23.44
C PHE A 62 -75.97 -3.42 22.57
N GLY A 63 -77.13 -4.07 22.60
CA GLY A 63 -78.47 -3.63 22.94
C GLY A 63 -79.37 -3.95 21.74
N GLY A 64 -80.18 -5.02 21.81
CA GLY A 64 -80.90 -5.53 20.64
C GLY A 64 -81.96 -6.59 20.95
N ASN A 65 -83.02 -6.15 21.64
CA ASN A 65 -84.43 -6.57 21.56
C ASN A 65 -84.78 -7.89 20.86
N PHE A 66 -85.24 -8.87 21.64
CA PHE A 66 -86.28 -9.81 21.20
C PHE A 66 -87.58 -9.51 21.94
N GLN A 67 -88.52 -8.93 21.20
CA GLN A 67 -89.88 -8.60 21.60
C GLN A 67 -90.68 -9.89 21.79
N LEU A 68 -91.19 -10.16 22.99
CA LEU A 68 -92.19 -11.20 23.22
C LEU A 68 -93.44 -10.54 23.80
N ASN A 69 -94.42 -10.38 22.92
CA ASN A 69 -95.76 -9.90 23.22
C ASN A 69 -96.53 -11.06 23.87
N ILE A 70 -96.79 -10.99 25.18
CA ILE A 70 -97.72 -11.90 25.87
C ILE A 70 -98.82 -11.03 26.49
N THR A 71 -99.92 -10.92 25.75
CA THR A 71 -101.22 -10.55 26.27
C THR A 71 -101.77 -11.72 27.08
N GLY A 72 -102.22 -11.43 28.29
CA GLY A 72 -102.72 -12.45 29.22
C GLY A 72 -103.89 -13.25 28.67
N ASN A 73 -103.90 -14.53 29.03
CA ASN A 73 -105.06 -15.13 29.68
C ASN A 73 -104.62 -16.37 30.47
N ASP A 74 -104.88 -16.29 31.77
CA ASP A 74 -104.96 -17.40 32.72
C ASP A 74 -105.96 -18.46 32.22
N MET A 75 -105.81 -19.70 32.68
CA MET A 75 -106.69 -20.88 32.44
C MET A 75 -106.29 -21.84 31.30
N LEU A 76 -105.27 -22.71 31.52
CA LEU A 76 -105.37 -24.18 31.29
C LEU A 76 -104.10 -24.94 31.73
N LEU A 77 -103.99 -25.26 33.01
CA LEU A 77 -102.87 -26.01 33.59
C LEU A 77 -103.04 -27.55 33.46
N THR A 78 -103.29 -28.08 32.25
CA THR A 78 -103.38 -29.53 32.00
C THR A 78 -103.04 -29.92 30.55
N GLY A 79 -101.75 -29.94 30.16
CA GLY A 79 -101.33 -30.36 28.80
C GLY A 79 -99.84 -30.24 28.43
N ASN A 80 -98.90 -30.14 29.38
CA ASN A 80 -97.56 -29.58 29.15
C ASN A 80 -96.41 -30.59 28.90
N GLU A 81 -96.66 -31.89 28.88
CA GLU A 81 -95.60 -32.90 28.66
C GLU A 81 -95.40 -33.23 27.18
N LYS A 82 -96.48 -33.20 26.39
CA LYS A 82 -96.42 -33.50 24.96
C LYS A 82 -95.76 -32.37 24.15
N SER A 83 -96.00 -31.11 24.52
CA SER A 83 -95.38 -29.93 23.88
C SER A 83 -93.88 -29.82 24.18
N THR A 84 -93.47 -30.16 25.40
CA THR A 84 -92.06 -30.19 25.80
C THR A 84 -91.30 -31.35 25.13
N MET A 85 -91.91 -32.53 25.04
CA MET A 85 -91.38 -33.65 24.24
C MET A 85 -91.29 -33.34 22.75
N GLN A 86 -92.26 -32.61 22.19
CA GLN A 86 -92.23 -32.19 20.80
C GLN A 86 -91.10 -31.18 20.55
N ASN A 87 -90.89 -30.20 21.44
CA ASN A 87 -89.79 -29.24 21.32
C ASN A 87 -88.40 -29.90 21.43
N LEU A 88 -88.25 -30.91 22.29
CA LEU A 88 -87.03 -31.71 22.39
C LEU A 88 -86.79 -32.55 21.14
N ASN A 89 -87.83 -33.18 20.58
CA ASN A 89 -87.74 -33.92 19.33
C ASN A 89 -87.42 -33.00 18.15
N ASP A 90 -88.00 -31.80 18.07
CA ASP A 90 -87.69 -30.82 17.03
C ASP A 90 -86.23 -30.34 17.15
N ARG A 91 -85.73 -30.15 18.37
CA ARG A 91 -84.33 -29.81 18.63
C ARG A 91 -83.37 -30.96 18.31
N LEU A 92 -83.77 -32.21 18.56
CA LEU A 92 -83.01 -33.39 18.17
C LEU A 92 -82.99 -33.57 16.65
N ALA A 93 -84.11 -33.31 15.96
CA ALA A 93 -84.17 -33.31 14.51
C ALA A 93 -83.24 -32.24 13.91
N LEU A 94 -83.24 -31.02 14.45
CA LEU A 94 -82.30 -29.96 14.05
C LEU A 94 -80.84 -30.33 14.34
N TYR A 95 -80.56 -31.02 15.45
CA TYR A 95 -79.21 -31.49 15.75
C TYR A 95 -78.77 -32.58 14.77
N LEU A 96 -79.63 -33.56 14.46
CA LEU A 96 -79.34 -34.60 13.47
C LEU A 96 -79.15 -34.02 12.06
N GLU A 97 -79.96 -33.03 11.67
CA GLU A 97 -79.79 -32.30 10.40
C GLU A 97 -78.45 -31.56 10.37
N LYS A 98 -78.06 -30.92 11.48
CA LYS A 98 -76.75 -30.26 11.60
C LYS A 98 -75.60 -31.26 11.54
N VAL A 99 -75.68 -32.40 12.20
CA VAL A 99 -74.67 -33.47 12.12
C VAL A 99 -74.56 -33.98 10.68
N CYS A 100 -75.68 -34.26 10.00
CA CYS A 100 -75.68 -34.70 8.60
C CYS A 100 -75.05 -33.65 7.65
N SER A 101 -75.30 -32.35 7.88
CA SER A 101 -74.68 -31.29 7.06
C SER A 101 -73.18 -31.15 7.31
N LEU A 102 -72.74 -31.30 8.56
CA LEU A 102 -71.32 -31.31 8.93
C LEU A 102 -70.59 -32.55 8.40
N GLU A 103 -71.19 -33.73 8.46
CA GLU A 103 -70.63 -34.96 7.87
C GLU A 103 -70.47 -34.82 6.35
N LYS A 104 -71.46 -34.25 5.66
CA LYS A 104 -71.35 -33.95 4.22
C LYS A 104 -70.24 -32.95 3.94
N ALA A 105 -70.14 -31.86 4.71
CA ALA A 105 -69.08 -30.86 4.56
C ALA A 105 -67.68 -31.45 4.82
N ASN A 106 -67.53 -32.27 5.86
CA ASN A 106 -66.27 -32.96 6.15
C ASN A 106 -65.91 -33.93 5.01
N SER A 107 -66.86 -34.71 4.49
CA SER A 107 -66.60 -35.61 3.37
C SER A 107 -66.16 -34.87 2.10
N LEU A 108 -66.67 -33.66 1.88
CA LEU A 108 -66.27 -32.81 0.76
C LEU A 108 -64.84 -32.29 0.95
N ILE A 109 -64.52 -31.79 2.14
CA ILE A 109 -63.18 -31.28 2.48
C ILE A 109 -62.15 -32.41 2.40
N GLU A 110 -62.46 -33.61 2.89
CA GLU A 110 -61.58 -34.77 2.76
C GLU A 110 -61.28 -35.13 1.31
N LYS A 111 -62.29 -35.06 0.42
CA LYS A 111 -62.09 -35.24 -1.02
C LYS A 111 -61.21 -34.15 -1.61
N GLN A 112 -61.44 -32.89 -1.24
CA GLN A 112 -60.62 -31.77 -1.70
C GLN A 112 -59.16 -31.88 -1.23
N ILE A 113 -58.92 -32.34 0.01
CA ILE A 113 -57.58 -32.58 0.53
C ILE A 113 -56.90 -33.70 -0.26
N LYS A 114 -57.60 -34.82 -0.51
CA LYS A 114 -57.07 -35.93 -1.32
C LYS A 114 -56.72 -35.47 -2.74
N GLU A 115 -57.64 -34.77 -3.40
CA GLU A 115 -57.39 -34.21 -4.74
C GLU A 115 -56.23 -33.20 -4.74
N TRP A 116 -56.05 -32.41 -3.68
CA TRP A 116 -54.94 -31.47 -3.56
C TRP A 116 -53.61 -32.19 -3.41
N TYR A 117 -53.54 -33.26 -2.61
CA TYR A 117 -52.32 -34.08 -2.50
C TYR A 117 -52.01 -34.87 -3.77
N GLU A 118 -53.02 -35.35 -4.48
CA GLU A 118 -52.85 -36.04 -5.77
C GLU A 118 -52.39 -35.09 -6.88
N LYS A 119 -52.90 -33.85 -6.91
CA LYS A 119 -52.48 -32.82 -7.87
C LYS A 119 -51.12 -32.21 -7.51
N ASN A 120 -50.80 -32.12 -6.23
CA ASN A 120 -49.52 -31.60 -5.71
C ASN A 120 -48.60 -32.72 -5.25
N THR A 121 -48.57 -33.86 -5.94
CA THR A 121 -47.41 -34.74 -5.84
C THR A 121 -46.22 -33.97 -6.42
N ASP A 122 -45.36 -33.50 -5.52
CA ASP A 122 -44.19 -32.67 -5.80
C ASP A 122 -43.47 -33.14 -7.07
N VAL A 123 -43.50 -32.31 -8.11
CA VAL A 123 -42.68 -32.52 -9.30
C VAL A 123 -41.23 -32.26 -8.88
N ARG A 124 -40.59 -33.28 -8.33
CA ARG A 124 -39.19 -33.22 -7.90
C ARG A 124 -38.32 -33.01 -9.14
N HIS A 125 -37.94 -31.76 -9.40
CA HIS A 125 -37.05 -31.44 -10.51
C HIS A 125 -35.65 -31.99 -10.22
N ASP A 126 -35.12 -32.81 -11.13
CA ASP A 126 -33.80 -33.42 -10.98
C ASP A 126 -32.69 -32.40 -11.27
N TYR A 127 -32.25 -31.66 -10.25
CA TYR A 127 -31.15 -30.69 -10.37
C TYR A 127 -29.74 -31.31 -10.44
N SER A 128 -29.64 -32.64 -10.49
CA SER A 128 -28.36 -33.37 -10.46
C SER A 128 -27.42 -33.00 -11.62
N SER A 129 -27.96 -32.70 -12.80
CA SER A 129 -27.16 -32.27 -13.96
C SER A 129 -26.50 -30.90 -13.74
N TYR A 130 -27.21 -29.96 -13.12
CA TYR A 130 -26.67 -28.63 -12.82
C TYR A 130 -25.53 -28.69 -11.81
N PHE A 131 -25.63 -29.55 -10.79
CA PHE A 131 -24.54 -29.72 -9.82
C PHE A 131 -23.23 -30.19 -10.48
N LYS A 132 -23.31 -31.09 -11.47
CA LYS A 132 -22.11 -31.50 -12.25
C LYS A 132 -21.51 -30.33 -13.01
N THR A 133 -22.34 -29.55 -13.71
CA THR A 133 -21.85 -28.36 -14.44
C THR A 133 -21.27 -27.29 -13.52
N ILE A 134 -21.85 -27.09 -12.34
CA ILE A 134 -21.35 -26.13 -11.33
C ILE A 134 -19.99 -26.62 -10.80
N ALA A 135 -19.85 -27.91 -10.48
CA ALA A 135 -18.59 -28.47 -10.03
C ALA A 135 -17.48 -28.35 -11.10
N ASP A 136 -17.80 -28.62 -12.37
CA ASP A 136 -16.86 -28.46 -13.47
C ASP A 136 -16.43 -26.99 -13.66
N LEU A 137 -17.35 -26.04 -13.50
CA LEU A 137 -17.04 -24.62 -13.55
C LEU A 137 -16.18 -24.17 -12.36
N GLN A 138 -16.49 -24.63 -11.14
CA GLN A 138 -15.68 -24.37 -9.96
C GLN A 138 -14.26 -24.89 -10.14
N ASN A 139 -14.09 -26.12 -10.64
CA ASN A 139 -12.78 -26.69 -10.93
C ASN A 139 -12.00 -25.88 -11.97
N LYS A 140 -12.66 -25.40 -13.03
CA LYS A 140 -12.04 -24.52 -14.03
C LYS A 140 -11.60 -23.18 -13.44
N ILE A 141 -12.42 -22.59 -12.56
CA ILE A 141 -12.08 -21.35 -11.86
C ILE A 141 -10.86 -21.58 -10.97
N SER A 142 -10.85 -22.63 -10.15
CA SER A 142 -9.71 -22.94 -9.28
C SER A 142 -8.43 -23.23 -10.07
N ALA A 143 -8.52 -23.96 -11.19
CA ALA A 143 -7.38 -24.18 -12.08
C ALA A 143 -6.85 -22.87 -12.69
N ALA A 144 -7.75 -21.99 -13.14
CA ALA A 144 -7.38 -20.68 -13.68
C ALA A 144 -6.77 -19.76 -12.60
N GLN A 145 -7.26 -19.83 -11.35
CA GLN A 145 -6.68 -19.10 -10.22
C GLN A 145 -5.26 -19.58 -9.90
N LEU A 146 -5.04 -20.89 -9.92
CA LEU A 146 -3.70 -21.48 -9.71
C LEU A 146 -2.73 -21.07 -10.82
N GLU A 147 -3.18 -21.11 -12.07
CA GLU A 147 -2.36 -20.70 -13.21
C GLU A 147 -2.07 -19.19 -13.18
N ASN A 148 -3.03 -18.37 -12.78
CA ASN A 148 -2.81 -16.93 -12.60
C ASN A 148 -1.76 -16.66 -11.51
N ALA A 149 -1.86 -17.34 -10.36
CA ALA A 149 -0.87 -17.23 -9.29
C ALA A 149 0.53 -17.66 -9.77
N ARG A 150 0.61 -18.75 -10.55
CA ARG A 150 1.86 -19.20 -11.16
C ARG A 150 2.44 -18.14 -12.11
N LEU A 151 1.64 -17.59 -13.01
CA LEU A 151 2.09 -16.54 -13.94
C LEU A 151 2.56 -15.28 -13.22
N VAL A 152 1.89 -14.88 -12.13
CA VAL A 152 2.33 -13.75 -11.29
C VAL A 152 3.71 -14.01 -10.70
N LEU A 153 3.96 -15.22 -10.18
CA LEU A 153 5.28 -15.60 -9.66
C LEU A 153 6.35 -15.61 -10.77
N GLU A 154 6.03 -16.12 -11.96
CA GLU A 154 6.95 -16.10 -13.11
C GLU A 154 7.26 -14.66 -13.56
N ILE A 155 6.27 -13.77 -13.55
CA ILE A 155 6.45 -12.33 -13.84
C ILE A 155 7.36 -11.68 -12.78
N ASP A 156 7.13 -11.94 -11.51
CA ASP A 156 7.93 -11.34 -10.44
C ASP A 156 9.36 -11.87 -10.46
N ASN A 157 9.57 -13.16 -10.76
CA ASN A 157 10.90 -13.73 -10.98
C ASN A 157 11.59 -13.06 -12.18
N ALA A 158 10.90 -12.91 -13.31
CA ALA A 158 11.46 -12.24 -14.49
C ALA A 158 11.83 -10.77 -14.21
N LYS A 159 11.02 -10.05 -13.42
CA LYS A 159 11.32 -8.68 -12.97
C LYS A 159 12.55 -8.63 -12.07
N LEU A 160 12.63 -9.51 -11.07
CA LEU A 160 13.80 -9.59 -10.19
C LEU A 160 15.08 -9.89 -10.98
N ALA A 161 15.02 -10.82 -11.94
CA ALA A 161 16.15 -11.12 -12.82
C ALA A 161 16.52 -9.91 -13.70
N ALA A 162 15.54 -9.17 -14.22
CA ALA A 162 15.79 -7.96 -15.00
C ALA A 162 16.45 -6.85 -14.16
N ASP A 163 15.99 -6.64 -12.92
CA ASP A 163 16.60 -5.68 -12.00
C ASP A 163 18.02 -6.10 -11.59
N ASP A 164 18.27 -7.39 -11.37
CA ASP A 164 19.60 -7.93 -11.13
C ASP A 164 20.56 -7.65 -12.30
N PHE A 165 20.10 -7.86 -13.54
CA PHE A 165 20.90 -7.53 -14.73
C PHE A 165 21.09 -6.04 -14.91
N ARG A 166 20.08 -5.22 -14.59
CA ARG A 166 20.19 -3.75 -14.62
C ARG A 166 21.25 -3.26 -13.64
N LEU A 167 21.22 -3.72 -12.40
CA LEU A 167 22.22 -3.36 -11.38
C LEU A 167 23.63 -3.81 -11.77
N LYS A 168 23.77 -5.03 -12.31
CA LYS A 168 25.06 -5.54 -12.82
C LYS A 168 25.57 -4.68 -13.98
N TYR A 169 24.70 -4.28 -14.90
CA TYR A 169 25.05 -3.40 -16.01
C TYR A 169 25.46 -2.01 -15.51
N GLU A 170 24.72 -1.41 -14.59
CA GLU A 170 25.04 -0.09 -14.01
C GLU A 170 26.41 -0.13 -13.32
N ASN A 171 26.69 -1.18 -12.53
CA ASN A 171 27.99 -1.34 -11.87
C ASN A 171 29.14 -1.52 -12.88
N GLU A 172 28.99 -2.40 -13.87
CA GLU A 172 29.99 -2.61 -14.92
C GLU A 172 30.21 -1.34 -15.74
N HIS A 173 29.15 -0.58 -16.01
CA HIS A 173 29.22 0.69 -16.72
C HIS A 173 30.03 1.74 -15.93
N LEU A 174 29.78 1.86 -14.63
CA LEU A 174 30.55 2.76 -13.75
C LEU A 174 32.02 2.34 -13.67
N LEU A 175 32.30 1.04 -13.53
CA LEU A 175 33.67 0.52 -13.53
C LEU A 175 34.37 0.82 -14.84
N ARG A 176 33.70 0.59 -15.97
CA ARG A 176 34.21 0.94 -17.30
C ARG A 176 34.51 2.43 -17.42
N GLN A 177 33.61 3.29 -16.94
CA GLN A 177 33.82 4.75 -16.98
C GLN A 177 35.03 5.17 -16.14
N SER A 178 35.23 4.55 -14.97
CA SER A 178 36.42 4.77 -14.14
C SER A 178 37.69 4.37 -14.88
N VAL A 179 37.73 3.17 -15.45
CA VAL A 179 38.88 2.67 -16.22
C VAL A 179 39.14 3.54 -17.45
N GLU A 180 38.11 4.01 -18.13
CA GLU A 180 38.25 4.91 -19.29
C GLU A 180 38.81 6.28 -18.87
N SER A 181 38.41 6.80 -17.72
CA SER A 181 39.02 8.00 -17.12
C SER A 181 40.51 7.77 -16.81
N ASP A 182 40.85 6.62 -16.22
CA ASP A 182 42.24 6.27 -15.91
C ASP A 182 43.09 6.11 -17.18
N ILE A 183 42.58 5.46 -18.22
CA ILE A 183 43.24 5.34 -19.54
C ILE A 183 43.49 6.73 -20.13
N ASN A 184 42.49 7.61 -20.11
CA ASN A 184 42.64 8.98 -20.59
C ASN A 184 43.68 9.77 -19.77
N GLY A 185 43.74 9.55 -18.46
CA GLY A 185 44.77 10.11 -17.60
C GLY A 185 46.17 9.61 -17.96
N LEU A 186 46.33 8.30 -18.15
CA LEU A 186 47.59 7.68 -18.57
C LEU A 186 48.04 8.14 -19.96
N LEU A 187 47.11 8.35 -20.89
CA LEU A 187 47.40 8.91 -22.21
C LEU A 187 47.97 10.33 -22.11
N ARG A 188 47.42 11.17 -21.22
CA ARG A 188 47.97 12.52 -20.96
C ARG A 188 49.37 12.46 -20.38
N VAL A 189 49.58 11.60 -19.38
CA VAL A 189 50.92 11.40 -18.78
C VAL A 189 51.93 10.92 -19.82
N ARG A 190 51.53 10.01 -20.72
CA ARG A 190 52.37 9.58 -21.85
C ARG A 190 52.71 10.75 -22.77
N ASP A 191 51.75 11.61 -23.10
CA ASP A 191 51.98 12.76 -23.96
C ASP A 191 52.95 13.76 -23.31
N ASP A 192 52.78 14.03 -22.01
CA ASP A 192 53.70 14.87 -21.23
C ASP A 192 55.12 14.27 -21.17
N LEU A 193 55.24 12.96 -20.98
CA LEU A 193 56.53 12.25 -21.02
C LEU A 193 57.16 12.29 -22.42
N THR A 194 56.34 12.28 -23.47
CA THR A 194 56.83 12.39 -24.85
C THR A 194 57.35 13.80 -25.15
N LEU A 195 56.65 14.82 -24.66
CA LEU A 195 57.10 16.21 -24.76
C LEU A 195 58.40 16.45 -24.00
N THR A 196 58.47 16.00 -22.74
CA THR A 196 59.70 16.14 -21.92
C THR A 196 60.88 15.36 -22.51
N LYS A 197 60.63 14.17 -23.07
CA LYS A 197 61.65 13.43 -23.81
C LYS A 197 62.16 14.23 -25.02
N SER A 198 61.27 14.78 -25.84
CA SER A 198 61.65 15.60 -26.99
C SER A 198 62.43 16.86 -26.60
N ASP A 199 62.08 17.49 -25.47
CA ASP A 199 62.81 18.64 -24.94
C ASP A 199 64.23 18.25 -24.50
N LEU A 200 64.37 17.14 -23.77
CA LEU A 200 65.67 16.60 -23.38
C LEU A 200 66.52 16.18 -24.59
N GLU A 201 65.92 15.57 -25.62
CA GLU A 201 66.60 15.24 -26.88
C GLU A 201 67.12 16.51 -27.56
N SER A 202 66.31 17.58 -27.62
CA SER A 202 66.74 18.87 -28.16
C SER A 202 67.87 19.51 -27.33
N GLN A 203 67.82 19.42 -26.00
CA GLN A 203 68.91 19.88 -25.13
C GLN A 203 70.20 19.09 -25.37
N ILE A 204 70.12 17.76 -25.56
CA ILE A 204 71.26 16.91 -25.89
C ILE A 204 71.87 17.31 -27.24
N GLU A 205 71.03 17.50 -28.26
CA GLU A 205 71.48 17.95 -29.59
C GLU A 205 72.18 19.31 -29.49
N ARG A 206 71.59 20.27 -28.77
CA ARG A 206 72.19 21.58 -28.53
C ARG A 206 73.57 21.49 -27.86
N VAL A 207 73.71 20.69 -26.81
CA VAL A 207 75.01 20.52 -26.12
C VAL A 207 76.02 19.83 -27.05
N ASN A 208 75.59 18.88 -27.87
CA ASN A 208 76.46 18.25 -28.86
C ASN A 208 76.93 19.24 -29.94
N GLU A 209 76.05 20.13 -30.40
CA GLU A 209 76.39 21.22 -31.33
C GLU A 209 77.38 22.21 -30.69
N GLU A 210 77.14 22.63 -29.45
CA GLU A 210 78.06 23.49 -28.70
C GLU A 210 79.44 22.83 -28.53
N LEU A 211 79.49 21.54 -28.22
CA LEU A 211 80.72 20.76 -28.12
C LEU A 211 81.45 20.67 -29.47
N ALA A 212 80.72 20.41 -30.55
CA ALA A 212 81.28 20.37 -31.90
C ALA A 212 81.84 21.75 -32.33
N PHE A 213 81.12 22.82 -32.02
CA PHE A 213 81.57 24.20 -32.26
C PHE A 213 82.83 24.53 -31.46
N LEU A 214 82.89 24.15 -30.18
CA LEU A 214 84.05 24.41 -29.33
C LEU A 214 85.29 23.62 -29.80
N LYS A 215 85.11 22.37 -30.24
CA LYS A 215 86.19 21.57 -30.86
C LYS A 215 86.71 22.21 -32.14
N LYS A 216 85.82 22.66 -33.02
CA LYS A 216 86.20 23.33 -34.26
C LYS A 216 86.94 24.64 -34.00
N ASN A 217 86.45 25.48 -33.08
CA ASN A 217 87.16 26.70 -32.69
C ASN A 217 88.55 26.40 -32.12
N HIS A 218 88.65 25.38 -31.25
CA HIS A 218 89.95 24.99 -30.71
C HIS A 218 90.91 24.53 -31.81
N GLU A 219 90.44 23.74 -32.78
CA GLU A 219 91.22 23.33 -33.95
C GLU A 219 91.69 24.54 -34.77
N GLU A 220 90.78 25.48 -35.05
CA GLU A 220 91.10 26.73 -35.76
C GLU A 220 92.10 27.61 -34.99
N ASP A 221 91.97 27.72 -33.66
CA ASP A 221 92.88 28.50 -32.81
C ASP A 221 94.24 27.84 -32.70
N VAL A 222 94.30 26.51 -32.58
CA VAL A 222 95.57 25.76 -32.65
C VAL A 222 96.23 25.97 -34.00
N ASP A 223 95.49 25.94 -35.11
CA ASP A 223 96.00 26.23 -36.44
C ASP A 223 96.49 27.68 -36.58
N ARG A 224 95.76 28.65 -36.03
CA ARG A 224 96.17 30.06 -35.99
C ARG A 224 97.43 30.25 -35.17
N LEU A 225 97.52 29.66 -33.97
CA LEU A 225 98.71 29.73 -33.13
C LEU A 225 99.90 29.03 -33.79
N ARG A 226 99.69 27.88 -34.46
CA ARG A 226 100.72 27.23 -35.28
C ARG A 226 101.22 28.15 -36.41
N LYS A 227 100.32 28.87 -37.08
CA LYS A 227 100.67 29.86 -38.10
C LYS A 227 101.38 31.09 -37.52
N GLN A 228 100.97 31.54 -36.33
CA GLN A 228 101.54 32.71 -35.64
C GLN A 228 102.93 32.42 -35.04
N VAL A 229 103.17 31.22 -34.53
CA VAL A 229 104.50 30.76 -34.11
C VAL A 229 105.48 30.69 -35.29
N GLY A 230 104.99 30.63 -36.54
CA GLY A 230 105.77 30.73 -37.77
C GLY A 230 106.05 32.14 -38.29
N GLY A 231 105.60 33.20 -37.59
CA GLY A 231 105.72 34.58 -38.05
C GLY A 231 106.12 35.54 -36.95
N SER A 232 107.42 35.64 -36.66
CA SER A 232 107.97 36.86 -36.05
C SER A 232 107.94 37.95 -37.12
N VAL A 233 106.95 38.83 -37.04
CA VAL A 233 106.81 39.97 -37.94
C VAL A 233 106.76 41.23 -37.08
N ASN A 234 107.94 41.86 -36.99
CA ASN A 234 108.16 43.19 -36.45
C ASN A 234 107.53 44.19 -37.43
N VAL A 235 106.52 44.96 -36.98
CA VAL A 235 105.90 46.02 -37.78
C VAL A 235 105.81 47.27 -36.91
N GLU A 236 106.83 48.10 -37.06
CA GLU A 236 106.83 49.52 -36.71
C GLU A 236 105.95 50.25 -37.74
N VAL A 237 104.94 50.99 -37.28
CA VAL A 237 104.21 51.94 -38.14
C VAL A 237 104.08 53.27 -37.42
N ASP A 238 105.02 54.13 -37.80
CA ASP A 238 104.93 55.56 -38.09
C ASP A 238 103.69 56.34 -37.60
N ALA A 239 103.96 57.34 -36.76
CA ALA A 239 102.96 58.23 -36.16
C ALA A 239 102.54 59.32 -37.17
N ALA A 240 101.28 59.24 -37.62
CA ALA A 240 100.63 60.29 -38.38
C ALA A 240 100.24 61.51 -37.51
N PRO A 241 100.02 62.70 -38.10
CA PRO A 241 100.25 64.01 -37.48
C PRO A 241 99.27 64.40 -36.37
N SER A 242 99.71 65.30 -35.50
CA SER A 242 99.00 65.89 -34.36
C SER A 242 97.53 66.22 -34.67
N ILE A 243 96.63 65.37 -34.17
CA ILE A 243 95.21 65.68 -34.08
C ILE A 243 95.02 66.57 -32.85
N ASP A 244 94.17 67.58 -32.99
CA ASP A 244 93.79 68.52 -31.95
C ASP A 244 93.24 67.78 -30.71
N LEU A 245 94.11 67.60 -29.72
CA LEU A 245 93.83 66.82 -28.51
C LEU A 245 92.68 67.44 -27.71
N ALA A 246 92.48 68.75 -27.82
CA ALA A 246 91.39 69.44 -27.13
C ALA A 246 90.02 69.03 -27.69
N THR A 247 89.86 68.95 -29.02
CA THR A 247 88.61 68.49 -29.63
C THR A 247 88.40 66.99 -29.45
N ILE A 248 89.45 66.16 -29.40
CA ILE A 248 89.31 64.74 -29.04
C ILE A 248 88.88 64.58 -27.58
N MET A 249 89.53 65.26 -26.63
CA MET A 249 89.19 65.15 -25.22
C MET A 249 87.78 65.63 -24.92
N GLU A 250 87.35 66.73 -25.56
CA GLU A 250 85.97 67.22 -25.49
C GLU A 250 84.98 66.21 -26.11
N ASN A 251 85.29 65.63 -27.27
CA ASN A 251 84.46 64.57 -27.85
C ASN A 251 84.40 63.30 -26.98
N MET A 252 85.51 62.88 -26.37
CA MET A 252 85.52 61.75 -25.44
C MET A 252 84.66 62.04 -24.22
N ARG A 253 84.76 63.25 -23.65
CA ARG A 253 83.93 63.65 -22.51
C ARG A 253 82.45 63.66 -22.87
N GLN A 254 82.09 64.22 -24.02
CA GLN A 254 80.72 64.18 -24.53
C GLN A 254 80.23 62.76 -24.82
N GLN A 255 81.10 61.85 -25.27
CA GLN A 255 80.76 60.43 -25.44
C GLN A 255 80.53 59.73 -24.11
N TYR A 256 81.37 59.98 -23.09
CA TYR A 256 81.17 59.45 -21.74
C TYR A 256 79.93 60.01 -21.07
N ASP A 257 79.66 61.31 -21.20
CA ASP A 257 78.45 61.93 -20.65
C ASP A 257 77.19 61.35 -21.32
N LYS A 258 77.21 61.17 -22.65
CA LYS A 258 76.12 60.49 -23.38
C LYS A 258 75.97 59.02 -22.97
N MET A 259 77.08 58.31 -22.75
CA MET A 259 77.06 56.89 -22.34
C MET A 259 76.55 56.74 -20.90
N ALA A 260 76.97 57.61 -19.98
CA ALA A 260 76.51 57.62 -18.59
C ALA A 260 75.01 57.97 -18.53
N GLU A 261 74.57 58.94 -19.31
CA GLU A 261 73.16 59.32 -19.39
C GLU A 261 72.30 58.21 -20.01
N LYS A 262 72.80 57.54 -21.07
CA LYS A 262 72.16 56.37 -21.67
C LYS A 262 72.07 55.19 -20.69
N ASN A 263 73.15 54.89 -19.97
CA ASN A 263 73.17 53.82 -18.97
C ASN A 263 72.19 54.12 -17.82
N ARG A 264 72.12 55.38 -17.38
CA ARG A 264 71.14 55.83 -16.38
C ARG A 264 69.70 55.67 -16.85
N GLN A 265 69.41 55.96 -18.12
CA GLN A 265 68.08 55.78 -18.72
C GLN A 265 67.75 54.29 -18.85
N GLU A 266 68.67 53.48 -19.37
CA GLU A 266 68.51 52.03 -19.51
C GLU A 266 68.29 51.35 -18.16
N ALA A 267 69.01 51.75 -17.10
CA ALA A 267 68.79 51.23 -15.75
C ALA A 267 67.39 51.58 -15.22
N LYS A 268 66.92 52.82 -15.46
CA LYS A 268 65.55 53.23 -15.07
C LYS A 268 64.49 52.43 -15.81
N GLU A 269 64.63 52.29 -17.13
CA GLU A 269 63.70 51.49 -17.94
C GLU A 269 63.69 50.01 -17.52
N GLN A 270 64.85 49.46 -17.14
CA GLN A 270 64.94 48.10 -16.61
C GLN A 270 64.21 47.96 -15.26
N PHE A 271 64.38 48.92 -14.35
CA PHE A 271 63.66 48.92 -13.07
C PHE A 271 62.15 49.12 -13.26
N GLU A 272 61.74 50.02 -14.15
CA GLU A 272 60.32 50.23 -14.47
C GLU A 272 59.70 48.95 -15.04
N LYS A 273 60.37 48.27 -15.97
CA LYS A 273 59.92 46.98 -16.50
C LYS A 273 59.80 45.91 -15.42
N GLN A 274 60.79 45.77 -14.53
CA GLN A 274 60.71 44.81 -13.43
C GLN A 274 59.58 45.11 -12.45
N ILE A 275 59.34 46.39 -12.14
CA ILE A 275 58.23 46.80 -11.28
C ILE A 275 56.89 46.51 -11.96
N GLU A 276 56.79 46.75 -13.26
CA GLU A 276 55.57 46.48 -14.01
C GLU A 276 55.28 44.97 -14.11
N GLU A 277 56.30 44.14 -14.37
CA GLU A 277 56.20 42.67 -14.33
C GLU A 277 55.78 42.17 -12.94
N LEU A 278 56.41 42.68 -11.86
CA LEU A 278 56.06 42.33 -10.49
C LEU A 278 54.61 42.75 -10.15
N ASN A 279 54.20 43.95 -10.57
CA ASN A 279 52.83 44.42 -10.37
C ASN A 279 51.80 43.55 -11.11
N GLN A 280 52.13 43.11 -12.34
CA GLN A 280 51.28 42.18 -13.09
C GLN A 280 51.17 40.83 -12.38
N GLU A 281 52.29 40.26 -11.91
CA GLU A 281 52.28 38.99 -11.16
C GLU A 281 51.49 39.10 -9.85
N VAL A 282 51.67 40.20 -9.10
CA VAL A 282 50.90 40.47 -7.87
C VAL A 282 49.41 40.61 -8.19
N ALA A 283 49.04 41.31 -9.27
CA ALA A 283 47.64 41.44 -9.67
C ALA A 283 47.02 40.07 -9.99
N ILE A 284 47.70 39.23 -10.79
CA ILE A 284 47.25 37.87 -11.11
C ILE A 284 47.12 37.00 -9.85
N SER A 285 48.10 37.09 -8.94
CA SER A 285 48.08 36.37 -7.66
C SER A 285 46.90 36.80 -6.79
N VAL A 286 46.64 38.09 -6.66
CA VAL A 286 45.50 38.64 -5.91
C VAL A 286 44.16 38.19 -6.51
N GLU A 287 44.03 38.24 -7.84
CA GLU A 287 42.84 37.74 -8.54
C GLU A 287 42.62 36.24 -8.31
N GLY A 288 43.70 35.43 -8.38
CA GLY A 288 43.67 34.00 -8.10
C GLY A 288 43.22 33.70 -6.66
N VAL A 289 43.79 34.40 -5.68
CA VAL A 289 43.38 34.28 -4.26
C VAL A 289 41.92 34.70 -4.06
N GLN A 290 41.46 35.75 -4.74
CA GLN A 290 40.07 36.20 -4.64
C GLN A 290 39.10 35.21 -5.28
N ALA A 291 39.46 34.58 -6.40
CA ALA A 291 38.68 33.53 -7.03
C ALA A 291 38.56 32.29 -6.12
N GLN A 292 39.67 31.84 -5.54
CA GLN A 292 39.68 30.74 -4.57
C GLN A 292 38.84 31.07 -3.33
N ARG A 293 38.91 32.31 -2.82
CA ARG A 293 38.09 32.75 -1.69
C ARG A 293 36.60 32.69 -2.02
N LYS A 294 36.19 33.11 -3.22
CA LYS A 294 34.80 33.00 -3.70
C LYS A 294 34.35 31.53 -3.79
N GLU A 295 35.20 30.67 -4.33
CA GLU A 295 34.93 29.23 -4.43
C GLU A 295 34.75 28.58 -3.04
N ILE A 296 35.62 28.92 -2.07
CA ILE A 296 35.47 28.47 -0.68
C ILE A 296 34.15 28.95 -0.07
N THR A 297 33.76 30.21 -0.30
CA THR A 297 32.47 30.71 0.21
C THR A 297 31.27 30.03 -0.45
N ASN A 298 31.32 29.76 -1.75
CA ASN A 298 30.27 29.07 -2.47
C ASN A 298 30.12 27.63 -1.97
N ARG A 299 31.24 26.90 -1.81
CA ARG A 299 31.24 25.55 -1.23
C ARG A 299 30.69 25.52 0.19
N ARG A 300 31.02 26.51 1.03
CA ARG A 300 30.43 26.62 2.38
C ARG A 300 28.92 26.84 2.34
N GLN A 301 28.43 27.68 1.42
CA GLN A 301 26.99 27.90 1.25
C GLN A 301 26.28 26.64 0.77
N ILE A 302 26.85 25.91 -0.19
CA ILE A 302 26.30 24.63 -0.67
C ILE A 302 26.27 23.61 0.47
N LEU A 303 27.36 23.48 1.25
CA LEU A 303 27.43 22.57 2.39
C LEU A 303 26.34 22.91 3.42
N GLN A 304 26.18 24.19 3.76
CA GLN A 304 25.11 24.64 4.67
C GLN A 304 23.72 24.35 4.10
N GLY A 305 23.50 24.52 2.79
CA GLY A 305 22.24 24.19 2.13
C GLY A 305 21.90 22.70 2.23
N VAL A 306 22.88 21.83 1.93
CA VAL A 306 22.71 20.37 2.02
C VAL A 306 22.53 19.92 3.47
N GLU A 307 23.22 20.52 4.43
CA GLU A 307 23.02 20.23 5.85
C GLU A 307 21.60 20.60 6.29
N LEU A 308 21.10 21.78 5.90
CA LEU A 308 19.72 22.18 6.20
C LEU A 308 18.70 21.25 5.55
N GLU A 309 18.94 20.83 4.30
CA GLU A 309 18.10 19.84 3.63
C GLU A 309 18.11 18.51 4.40
N LEU A 310 19.28 18.01 4.79
CA LEU A 310 19.40 16.80 5.62
C LEU A 310 18.63 16.92 6.94
N GLN A 311 18.79 18.02 7.68
CA GLN A 311 18.06 18.25 8.92
C GLN A 311 16.54 18.34 8.69
N SER A 312 16.10 18.95 7.58
CA SER A 312 14.68 19.02 7.23
C SER A 312 14.10 17.65 6.90
N GLN A 313 14.85 16.79 6.18
CA GLN A 313 14.45 15.43 5.86
C GLN A 313 14.41 14.54 7.10
N LEU A 314 15.37 14.69 8.02
CA LEU A 314 15.34 14.00 9.32
C LEU A 314 14.12 14.40 10.15
N ASN A 315 13.78 15.69 10.19
CA ASN A 315 12.58 16.16 10.87
C ASN A 315 11.30 15.63 10.20
N TRP A 316 11.26 15.59 8.87
CA TRP A 316 10.12 15.05 8.12
C TRP A 316 9.95 13.54 8.39
N LYS A 317 11.04 12.76 8.30
CA LYS A 317 11.06 11.35 8.67
C LYS A 317 10.54 11.13 10.08
N LYS A 318 11.04 11.88 11.07
CA LYS A 318 10.60 11.78 12.46
C LYS A 318 9.11 12.06 12.60
N SER A 319 8.60 13.11 11.94
CA SER A 319 7.17 13.41 11.97
C SER A 319 6.32 12.28 11.38
N LEU A 320 6.79 11.61 10.32
CA LEU A 320 6.11 10.46 9.75
C LEU A 320 6.14 9.26 10.70
N GLU A 321 7.29 8.96 11.30
CA GLU A 321 7.41 7.91 12.33
C GLU A 321 6.49 8.17 13.53
N ASP A 322 6.41 9.40 14.00
CA ASP A 322 5.51 9.81 15.09
C ASP A 322 4.03 9.61 14.69
N THR A 323 3.64 10.01 13.46
CA THR A 323 2.26 9.79 12.97
C THR A 323 1.94 8.31 12.79
N LEU A 324 2.90 7.50 12.32
CA LEU A 324 2.73 6.06 12.22
C LEU A 324 2.51 5.46 13.60
N ALA A 325 3.36 5.78 14.57
CA ALA A 325 3.24 5.30 15.94
C ALA A 325 1.90 5.72 16.58
N GLU A 326 1.43 6.94 16.34
CA GLU A 326 0.11 7.40 16.82
C GLU A 326 -1.03 6.60 16.18
N THR A 327 -0.98 6.33 14.87
CA THR A 327 -2.00 5.52 14.20
C THR A 327 -2.00 4.07 14.69
N GLU A 328 -0.84 3.46 14.86
CA GLU A 328 -0.69 2.12 15.43
C GLU A 328 -1.23 2.06 16.85
N ALA A 329 -0.89 3.04 17.71
CA ALA A 329 -1.43 3.13 19.06
C ALA A 329 -2.96 3.24 19.08
N ARG A 330 -3.54 4.04 18.16
CA ARG A 330 -4.98 4.18 18.01
C ARG A 330 -5.66 2.87 17.59
N TYR A 331 -5.09 2.16 16.61
CA TYR A 331 -5.64 0.87 16.17
C TYR A 331 -5.49 -0.21 17.23
N ASN A 332 -4.36 -0.25 17.94
CA ASN A 332 -4.18 -1.15 19.09
C ASN A 332 -5.23 -0.87 20.17
N TYR A 333 -5.49 0.39 20.48
CA TYR A 333 -6.54 0.76 21.42
C TYR A 333 -7.93 0.30 20.96
N GLN A 334 -8.29 0.52 19.70
CA GLN A 334 -9.56 0.02 19.14
C GLN A 334 -9.66 -1.51 19.19
N LEU A 335 -8.57 -2.22 18.89
CA LEU A 335 -8.52 -3.67 18.98
C LEU A 335 -8.73 -4.15 20.42
N THR A 336 -8.09 -3.50 21.40
CA THR A 336 -8.29 -3.84 22.82
C THR A 336 -9.73 -3.62 23.27
N GLN A 337 -10.39 -2.55 22.82
CA GLN A 337 -11.81 -2.31 23.12
C GLN A 337 -12.72 -3.40 22.54
N ILE A 338 -12.48 -3.80 21.28
CA ILE A 338 -13.24 -4.88 20.64
C ILE A 338 -13.00 -6.19 21.38
N GLN A 339 -11.75 -6.49 21.75
CA GLN A 339 -11.41 -7.69 22.49
C GLN A 339 -12.08 -7.74 23.87
N GLU A 340 -12.16 -6.59 24.56
CA GLU A 340 -12.88 -6.47 25.83
C GLU A 340 -14.39 -6.68 25.65
N ALA A 341 -14.99 -6.12 24.60
CA ALA A 341 -16.40 -6.33 24.27
C ALA A 341 -16.70 -7.81 23.98
N ILE A 342 -15.83 -8.48 23.22
CA ILE A 342 -15.93 -9.93 22.95
C ILE A 342 -15.82 -10.70 24.27
N ALA A 343 -14.81 -10.43 25.10
CA ALA A 343 -14.63 -11.11 26.38
C ALA A 343 -15.85 -10.95 27.30
N ASN A 344 -16.46 -9.77 27.34
CA ASN A 344 -17.68 -9.50 28.09
C ASN A 344 -18.88 -10.30 27.55
N LEU A 345 -19.08 -10.34 26.23
CA LEU A 345 -20.16 -11.12 25.60
C LEU A 345 -19.97 -12.62 25.81
N GLU A 346 -18.75 -13.12 25.66
CA GLU A 346 -18.45 -14.53 25.96
C GLU A 346 -18.68 -14.85 27.45
N GLY A 347 -18.35 -13.92 28.35
CA GLY A 347 -18.66 -14.03 29.77
C GLY A 347 -20.16 -14.16 30.04
N GLN A 348 -20.98 -13.30 29.43
CA GLN A 348 -22.44 -13.37 29.52
C GLN A 348 -22.99 -14.68 28.95
N LEU A 349 -22.47 -15.17 27.82
CA LEU A 349 -22.86 -16.46 27.25
C LEU A 349 -22.51 -17.63 28.16
N ARG A 350 -21.33 -17.61 28.79
CA ARG A 350 -20.92 -18.63 29.78
C ARG A 350 -21.85 -18.62 31.00
N GLN A 351 -22.20 -17.45 31.50
CA GLN A 351 -23.13 -17.31 32.62
C GLN A 351 -24.52 -17.84 32.27
N LEU A 352 -25.09 -17.45 31.12
CA LEU A 352 -26.42 -17.92 30.70
C LEU A 352 -26.45 -19.44 30.48
N ARG A 353 -25.36 -20.03 29.96
CA ARG A 353 -25.24 -21.50 29.88
C ARG A 353 -25.25 -22.16 31.25
N ALA A 354 -24.48 -21.63 32.21
CA ALA A 354 -24.48 -22.14 33.58
C ALA A 354 -25.87 -22.03 34.24
N ASP A 355 -26.58 -20.91 34.01
CA ASP A 355 -27.93 -20.72 34.53
C ASP A 355 -28.93 -21.71 33.90
N MET A 356 -28.85 -21.95 32.58
CA MET A 356 -29.68 -22.95 31.90
C MET A 356 -29.39 -24.37 32.38
N GLU A 357 -28.12 -24.72 32.56
CA GLU A 357 -27.74 -26.02 33.13
C GLU A 357 -28.27 -26.17 34.56
N GLY A 358 -28.21 -25.12 35.37
CA GLY A 358 -28.80 -25.07 36.71
C GLY A 358 -30.31 -25.32 36.68
N GLN A 359 -31.06 -24.59 35.85
CA GLN A 359 -32.50 -24.78 35.69
C GLN A 359 -32.84 -26.18 35.19
N ASN A 360 -32.09 -26.72 34.23
CA ASN A 360 -32.31 -28.08 33.72
C ASN A 360 -32.12 -29.13 34.82
N ASN A 361 -31.12 -28.97 35.68
CA ASN A 361 -30.91 -29.84 36.83
C ASN A 361 -32.07 -29.74 37.84
N GLU A 362 -32.53 -28.52 38.15
CA GLU A 362 -33.70 -28.31 39.01
C GLU A 362 -34.97 -28.96 38.43
N TYR A 363 -35.21 -28.81 37.12
CA TYR A 363 -36.32 -29.47 36.43
C TYR A 363 -36.21 -30.99 36.48
N SER A 364 -35.02 -31.55 36.32
CA SER A 364 -34.79 -33.00 36.44
C SER A 364 -35.14 -33.49 37.84
N ILE A 365 -34.69 -32.78 38.88
CA ILE A 365 -35.01 -33.14 40.28
C ILE A 365 -36.52 -33.05 40.53
N LEU A 366 -37.19 -32.01 40.02
CA LEU A 366 -38.63 -31.85 40.19
C LEU A 366 -39.41 -32.95 39.46
N LEU A 367 -38.95 -33.36 38.26
CA LEU A 367 -39.53 -34.47 37.52
C LEU A 367 -39.38 -35.79 38.28
N ASP A 368 -38.20 -36.06 38.86
CA ASP A 368 -37.96 -37.25 39.68
C ASP A 368 -38.86 -37.26 40.94
N LEU A 369 -39.05 -36.10 41.59
CA LEU A 369 -39.98 -35.98 42.71
C LEU A 369 -41.43 -36.19 42.27
N LYS A 370 -41.83 -35.62 41.14
CA LYS A 370 -43.18 -35.74 40.58
C LYS A 370 -43.50 -37.19 40.23
N THR A 371 -42.58 -37.89 39.56
CA THR A 371 -42.76 -39.32 39.24
C THR A 371 -42.85 -40.17 40.51
N ARG A 372 -42.04 -39.87 41.54
CA ARG A 372 -42.16 -40.52 42.86
C ARG A 372 -43.52 -40.29 43.52
N LEU A 373 -43.99 -39.04 43.56
CA LEU A 373 -45.29 -38.71 44.14
C LEU A 373 -46.44 -39.35 43.35
N GLU A 374 -46.34 -39.46 42.03
CA GLU A 374 -47.32 -40.18 41.21
C GLU A 374 -47.38 -41.67 41.56
N MET A 375 -46.22 -42.31 41.81
CA MET A 375 -46.19 -43.69 42.33
C MET A 375 -46.87 -43.81 43.70
N GLU A 376 -46.59 -42.88 44.62
CA GLU A 376 -47.24 -42.85 45.94
C GLU A 376 -48.76 -42.64 45.84
N ILE A 377 -49.22 -41.76 44.94
CA ILE A 377 -50.66 -41.57 44.70
C ILE A 377 -51.28 -42.84 44.10
N ALA A 378 -50.61 -43.52 43.17
CA ALA A 378 -51.09 -44.76 42.59
C ALA A 378 -51.23 -45.86 43.64
N THR A 379 -50.27 -45.98 44.57
CA THR A 379 -50.38 -46.93 45.69
C THR A 379 -51.48 -46.54 46.66
N TYR A 380 -51.65 -45.24 46.98
CA TYR A 380 -52.77 -44.78 47.81
C TYR A 380 -54.12 -45.07 47.16
N ARG A 381 -54.29 -44.84 45.85
CA ARG A 381 -55.52 -45.19 45.11
C ARG A 381 -55.82 -46.68 45.19
N ARG A 382 -54.80 -47.52 44.98
CA ARG A 382 -54.92 -48.98 45.13
C ARG A 382 -55.35 -49.42 46.53
N LEU A 383 -54.87 -48.75 47.59
CA LEU A 383 -55.29 -49.04 48.96
C LEU A 383 -56.71 -48.54 49.27
N LEU A 384 -57.11 -47.39 48.72
CA LEU A 384 -58.44 -46.78 48.90
C LEU A 384 -59.55 -47.51 48.12
N GLU A 385 -59.23 -48.08 46.96
CA GLU A 385 -60.16 -48.89 46.17
C GLU A 385 -60.44 -50.26 46.81
N GLY A 386 -59.76 -50.60 47.91
CA GLY A 386 -59.97 -51.83 48.66
C GLY A 386 -59.40 -53.04 47.92
N GLU A 387 -58.70 -53.90 48.66
CA GLU A 387 -58.42 -55.27 48.23
C GLU A 387 -59.76 -56.05 48.18
N ASP A 388 -60.62 -55.78 47.19
CA ASP A 388 -61.79 -56.59 46.86
C ASP A 388 -62.40 -56.23 45.50
N SER A 389 -61.80 -56.75 44.43
CA SER A 389 -62.54 -57.51 43.42
C SER A 389 -61.58 -58.42 42.69
N GLY A 390 -61.69 -59.72 42.96
CA GLY A 390 -60.99 -60.73 42.20
C GLY A 390 -61.34 -60.67 40.72
N HIS A 391 -60.30 -60.93 39.93
CA HIS A 391 -60.29 -61.51 38.59
C HIS A 391 -60.21 -60.57 37.37
N PHE A 392 -59.12 -60.81 36.64
CA PHE A 392 -58.83 -60.48 35.24
C PHE A 392 -58.53 -59.01 34.89
N GLN A 393 -57.24 -58.67 34.87
CA GLN A 393 -56.57 -58.47 33.58
C GLN A 393 -55.05 -58.45 33.75
N GLU A 394 -54.43 -59.55 33.34
CA GLU A 394 -52.98 -59.75 33.24
C GLU A 394 -52.43 -59.15 31.92
N ASP A 395 -52.96 -57.99 31.48
CA ASP A 395 -52.86 -57.60 30.06
C ASP A 395 -52.66 -56.09 29.80
N VAL A 396 -52.14 -55.31 30.77
CA VAL A 396 -51.85 -53.88 30.53
C VAL A 396 -50.43 -53.46 30.94
N THR A 397 -49.65 -54.30 31.61
CA THR A 397 -48.29 -53.95 32.05
C THR A 397 -47.19 -54.17 30.99
N THR A 398 -47.52 -54.67 29.80
CA THR A 398 -46.55 -54.89 28.71
C THR A 398 -46.62 -53.85 27.58
N ALA A 399 -47.69 -53.04 27.49
CA ALA A 399 -47.83 -52.05 26.40
C ALA A 399 -47.18 -50.68 26.71
N GLU A 400 -46.94 -50.34 27.97
CA GLU A 400 -46.29 -49.07 28.33
C GLU A 400 -44.76 -49.17 28.43
N LEU A 401 -44.20 -50.38 28.61
CA LEU A 401 -42.75 -50.60 28.60
C LEU A 401 -42.15 -50.74 27.18
N GLU A 402 -42.96 -51.04 26.15
CA GLU A 402 -42.47 -51.04 24.76
C GLU A 402 -42.40 -49.63 24.15
N LYS A 403 -43.10 -48.65 24.72
CA LYS A 403 -43.05 -47.25 24.26
C LYS A 403 -41.79 -46.49 24.68
N GLU A 404 -41.01 -47.00 25.63
CA GLU A 404 -39.74 -46.39 26.05
C GLU A 404 -38.54 -46.74 25.16
N SER A 405 -38.67 -47.71 24.25
CA SER A 405 -37.55 -48.20 23.42
C SER A 405 -37.26 -47.40 22.15
N SER A 406 -38.05 -46.37 21.82
CA SER A 406 -37.79 -45.51 20.66
C SER A 406 -37.40 -44.09 21.06
N LYS A 407 -36.32 -43.95 21.84
CA LYS A 407 -35.65 -42.66 22.04
C LYS A 407 -34.83 -42.32 20.78
N ILE A 408 -35.43 -41.57 19.85
CA ILE A 408 -34.74 -41.09 18.64
C ILE A 408 -33.86 -39.90 19.03
N LYS A 409 -32.54 -40.01 18.91
CA LYS A 409 -31.64 -38.86 19.02
C LYS A 409 -31.67 -38.09 17.70
N LYS A 410 -32.18 -36.86 17.73
CA LYS A 410 -32.10 -35.95 16.59
C LYS A 410 -30.86 -35.08 16.71
N ILE A 411 -29.86 -35.32 15.88
CA ILE A 411 -28.65 -34.49 15.81
C ILE A 411 -28.89 -33.43 14.73
N LYS A 412 -29.00 -32.17 15.16
CA LYS A 412 -29.06 -31.00 14.27
C LYS A 412 -27.66 -30.47 14.07
N THR A 413 -27.09 -30.69 12.89
CA THR A 413 -25.82 -30.06 12.51
C THR A 413 -26.14 -28.84 11.65
N ILE A 414 -25.81 -27.66 12.19
CA ILE A 414 -25.97 -26.38 11.50
C ILE A 414 -24.59 -26.00 10.95
N VAL A 415 -24.47 -25.91 9.62
CA VAL A 415 -23.27 -25.41 8.96
C VAL A 415 -23.61 -24.01 8.46
N GLU A 416 -22.94 -23.01 9.04
CA GLU A 416 -23.07 -21.61 8.66
C GLU A 416 -21.83 -21.16 7.90
N GLU A 417 -22.04 -20.57 6.74
CA GLU A 417 -20.96 -19.94 5.97
C GLU A 417 -20.98 -18.43 6.22
N VAL A 418 -19.92 -17.94 6.88
CA VAL A 418 -19.78 -16.54 7.29
C VAL A 418 -18.72 -15.88 6.43
N VAL A 419 -19.11 -14.84 5.70
CA VAL A 419 -18.19 -13.94 4.97
C VAL A 419 -18.40 -12.54 5.53
N ASP A 420 -17.31 -11.88 5.94
CA ASP A 420 -17.30 -10.54 6.54
C ASP A 420 -18.26 -10.33 7.73
N GLY A 421 -18.40 -11.36 8.58
CA GLY A 421 -19.20 -11.29 9.80
C GLY A 421 -20.72 -11.31 9.60
N LYS A 422 -21.21 -11.59 8.38
CA LYS A 422 -22.62 -11.84 8.10
C LYS A 422 -22.81 -13.28 7.59
N VAL A 423 -23.80 -13.96 8.15
CA VAL A 423 -24.19 -15.33 7.72
C VAL A 423 -24.85 -15.22 6.35
N VAL A 424 -24.19 -15.75 5.32
CA VAL A 424 -24.64 -15.64 3.91
C VAL A 424 -25.46 -16.87 3.51
N SER A 425 -25.20 -18.01 4.15
CA SER A 425 -26.02 -19.22 3.99
C SER A 425 -26.04 -20.03 5.30
N SER A 426 -27.20 -20.62 5.61
CA SER A 426 -27.37 -21.54 6.73
C SER A 426 -28.04 -22.80 6.20
N GLN A 427 -27.35 -23.95 6.34
CA GLN A 427 -27.90 -25.24 5.96
C GLN A 427 -28.04 -26.11 7.22
N VAL A 428 -29.28 -26.48 7.53
CA VAL A 428 -29.60 -27.37 8.65
C VAL A 428 -29.76 -28.79 8.10
N LYS A 429 -28.92 -29.72 8.57
CA LYS A 429 -29.08 -31.15 8.32
C LYS A 429 -29.55 -31.83 9.60
N GLU A 430 -30.72 -32.43 9.53
CA GLU A 430 -31.30 -33.25 10.59
C GLU A 430 -31.06 -34.72 10.27
N ILE A 431 -30.30 -35.39 11.13
CA ILE A 431 -30.11 -36.84 11.07
C ILE A 431 -30.80 -37.43 12.30
N GLU A 432 -31.77 -38.30 12.04
CA GLU A 432 -32.49 -39.05 13.07
C GLU A 432 -31.81 -40.41 13.26
N GLU A 433 -31.16 -40.60 14.39
CA GLU A 433 -30.57 -41.89 14.76
C GLU A 433 -31.51 -42.58 15.75
N LYS A 434 -31.95 -43.80 15.41
CA LYS A 434 -32.68 -44.67 16.34
C LYS A 434 -31.65 -45.35 17.23
N LEU A 435 -31.75 -45.13 18.54
CA LEU A 435 -30.94 -45.82 19.55
C LEU A 435 -31.39 -47.27 19.73
#